data_AF-A0A6N3CJ21-F1
#
_entry.id   AF-A0A6N3CJ21-F1
#
_cell.length_a   1.000
_cell.length_b   1.000
_cell.length_c   1.000
_cell.angle_alpha   90.00
_cell.angle_beta   90.00
_cell.angle_gamma   90.00
#
_symmetry.space_group_name_H-M   'P 1'
#
loop_
_entity.id
_entity.type
_entity.pdbx_description
1 polymer ?
#
loop_
_entity_poly.entity_id
_entity_poly.type
_entity_poly.pdbx_seq_one_letter_code
_entity_poly.pdbx_strand_id
1 'polypeptide(L)' 'MSVKHYLNSLARVALVGGVTPVQHLQRLSEYLQRDISIKRDDISHPGMGGNKLRKLEFLAADGSEVRSAAGESHSNRGA' A
#
# COMPACT_ATOMS: atom_id res chain seq x y z
N MET A 1 -7.02 19.03 14.68
CA MET A 1 -7.42 18.60 13.33
C MET A 1 -7.31 17.08 13.21
N SER A 2 -8.28 16.41 12.59
CA SER A 2 -8.18 14.96 12.33
C SER A 2 -7.15 14.69 11.23
N VAL A 3 -6.37 13.61 11.39
CA VAL A 3 -5.41 13.12 10.37
C VAL A 3 -6.09 12.96 9.01
N LYS A 4 -7.36 12.54 8.99
CA LYS A 4 -8.16 12.39 7.76
C LYS A 4 -8.35 13.71 7.01
N HIS A 5 -8.59 14.81 7.73
CA HIS A 5 -8.75 16.12 7.10
C HIS A 5 -7.44 16.64 6.53
N TYR A 6 -6.33 16.46 7.24
CA TYR A 6 -5.01 16.84 6.76
C TYR A 6 -4.62 16.07 5.50
N LEU A 7 -4.75 14.74 5.50
CA LEU A 7 -4.42 13.91 4.32
C LEU A 7 -5.28 14.22 3.10
N ASN A 8 -6.55 14.58 3.30
CA ASN A 8 -7.43 14.98 2.20
C ASN A 8 -7.08 16.35 1.58
N SER A 9 -6.28 17.17 2.27
CA SER A 9 -5.80 18.45 1.73
C SER A 9 -4.55 18.32 0.85
N LEU A 10 -3.87 17.17 0.91
CA LEU A 10 -2.69 16.88 0.11
C LEU A 10 -3.10 16.38 -1.28
N ALA A 11 -2.36 16.79 -2.31
CA ALA A 11 -2.55 16.29 -3.67
C ALA A 11 -2.21 14.79 -3.73
N ARG A 12 -3.04 14.02 -4.44
CA ARG A 12 -2.81 12.57 -4.65
C ARG A 12 -3.34 12.12 -6.00
N VAL A 13 -2.59 11.24 -6.67
CA VAL A 13 -3.05 10.51 -7.86
C VAL A 13 -3.69 9.21 -7.40
N ALA A 14 -4.85 8.84 -7.94
CA ALA A 14 -5.50 7.57 -7.62
C ALA A 14 -4.84 6.42 -8.39
N LEU A 15 -3.80 5.82 -7.80
CA LEU A 15 -3.12 4.64 -8.37
C LEU A 15 -3.71 3.35 -7.83
N VAL A 16 -4.19 3.35 -6.59
CA VAL A 16 -4.86 2.20 -5.98
C VAL A 16 -6.37 2.44 -5.99
N GLY A 17 -7.10 1.55 -6.68
CA GLY A 17 -8.55 1.69 -6.94
C GLY A 17 -9.50 1.61 -5.73
N GLY A 18 -9.02 1.66 -4.49
CA GLY A 18 -9.89 1.65 -3.31
C GLY A 18 -9.24 1.12 -2.03
N VAL A 19 -10.05 0.78 -1.04
CA VAL A 19 -9.61 0.12 0.21
C VAL A 19 -9.38 -1.36 -0.08
N THR A 20 -8.21 -1.86 0.32
CA THR A 20 -7.81 -3.26 0.19
C THR A 20 -8.50 -4.11 1.27
N PRO A 21 -8.89 -5.35 0.95
CA PRO A 21 -9.68 -6.15 1.88
C PRO A 21 -8.86 -6.56 3.10
N VAL A 22 -9.51 -6.58 4.26
CA VAL A 22 -9.00 -7.22 5.48
C VAL A 22 -9.62 -8.61 5.58
N GLN A 23 -8.80 -9.63 5.75
CA GLN A 23 -9.22 -11.02 5.82
C GLN A 23 -8.81 -11.61 7.17
N HIS A 24 -9.78 -12.23 7.86
CA HIS A 24 -9.49 -12.99 9.06
C HIS A 24 -8.87 -14.35 8.69
N LEU A 25 -7.74 -14.69 9.30
CA LEU A 25 -7.01 -15.92 9.04
C LEU A 25 -7.42 -16.98 10.05
N GLN A 26 -8.60 -17.57 9.86
CA GLN A 26 -9.19 -18.52 10.81
C GLN A 26 -8.24 -19.66 11.22
N ARG A 27 -7.66 -20.37 10.24
CA ARG A 27 -6.78 -21.52 10.51
C ARG A 27 -5.50 -21.13 11.27
N LEU A 28 -4.92 -19.98 10.93
CA LEU A 28 -3.73 -19.47 11.61
C LEU A 28 -4.06 -18.99 13.02
N SER A 29 -5.24 -18.38 13.18
CA SER A 29 -5.75 -17.90 14.44
C SER A 29 -6.01 -19.05 15.43
N GLU A 30 -6.62 -20.14 14.95
CA GLU A 30 -6.83 -21.37 15.71
C GLU A 30 -5.49 -22.01 16.11
N TYR A 31 -4.53 -22.09 15.17
CA TYR A 31 -3.21 -22.68 15.43
C TYR A 31 -2.39 -21.89 16.46
N LEU A 32 -2.40 -20.55 16.39
CA LEU A 32 -1.63 -19.68 17.29
C LEU A 32 -2.43 -19.23 18.52
N GLN A 33 -3.69 -19.64 18.64
CA GLN A 33 -4.62 -19.25 19.70
C GLN A 33 -4.73 -17.72 19.86
N ARG A 34 -4.78 -16.99 18.74
CA ARG A 34 -4.87 -15.52 18.69
C ARG A 34 -5.74 -15.09 17.52
N ASP A 35 -6.50 -14.02 17.67
CA ASP A 35 -7.22 -13.42 16.54
C ASP A 35 -6.23 -12.73 15.59
N ILE A 36 -6.06 -13.31 14.39
CA ILE A 36 -5.12 -12.84 13.38
C ILE A 36 -5.88 -12.49 12.12
N SER A 37 -5.75 -11.22 11.72
CA SER A 37 -6.28 -10.70 10.45
C SER A 37 -5.15 -10.09 9.62
N ILE A 38 -5.26 -10.18 8.30
CA ILE A 38 -4.31 -9.62 7.35
C ILE A 38 -4.99 -8.60 6.44
N LYS A 39 -4.35 -7.44 6.25
CA LYS A 39 -4.76 -6.45 5.26
C LYS A 39 -4.04 -6.71 3.94
N ARG A 40 -4.79 -6.98 2.88
CA ARG A 40 -4.27 -7.44 1.58
C ARG A 40 -3.82 -6.29 0.68
N ASP A 41 -2.84 -5.51 1.14
CA ASP A 41 -2.26 -4.41 0.36
C ASP A 41 -1.50 -4.92 -0.89
N ASP A 42 -1.20 -6.22 -0.97
CA ASP A 42 -0.64 -6.94 -2.12
C ASP A 42 -1.59 -7.01 -3.34
N ILE A 43 -2.90 -6.90 -3.15
CA ILE A 43 -3.90 -7.05 -4.24
C ILE A 43 -4.12 -5.72 -5.00
N SER A 44 -3.33 -4.68 -4.72
CA SER A 44 -3.47 -3.37 -5.35
C SER A 44 -3.06 -3.40 -6.84
N HIS A 45 -4.01 -3.24 -7.77
CA HIS A 45 -3.74 -3.06 -9.22
C HIS A 45 -3.13 -1.66 -9.47
N PRO A 46 -2.19 -1.39 -10.40
CA PRO A 46 -1.37 -2.23 -11.30
C PRO A 46 0.13 -2.32 -10.87
N GLY A 47 0.91 -3.29 -11.40
CA GLY A 47 2.36 -3.42 -11.15
C GLY A 47 2.75 -4.32 -9.95
N MET A 48 2.07 -5.46 -9.78
CA MET A 48 2.25 -6.43 -8.66
C MET A 48 1.87 -5.92 -7.24
N GLY A 49 1.28 -4.74 -7.12
CA GLY A 49 0.69 -4.26 -5.87
C GLY A 49 1.69 -3.98 -4.75
N GLY A 50 1.18 -3.97 -3.51
CA GLY A 50 1.98 -3.79 -2.30
C GLY A 50 1.98 -2.37 -1.73
N ASN A 51 2.72 -2.20 -0.64
CA ASN A 51 2.67 -0.96 0.16
C ASN A 51 3.18 0.29 -0.58
N LYS A 52 3.95 0.10 -1.66
CA LYS A 52 4.69 1.19 -2.34
C LYS A 52 3.75 2.04 -3.17
N LEU A 53 2.74 1.45 -3.79
CA LEU A 53 1.76 2.18 -4.59
C LEU A 53 1.08 3.30 -3.80
N ARG A 54 0.73 3.06 -2.53
CA ARG A 54 0.12 4.07 -1.64
C ARG A 54 1.02 5.28 -1.40
N LYS A 55 2.35 5.08 -1.37
CA LYS A 55 3.31 6.17 -1.24
C LYS A 55 3.48 6.92 -2.56
N LEU A 56 3.44 6.19 -3.68
CA LEU A 56 3.56 6.76 -5.02
C LEU A 56 2.40 7.70 -5.35
N GLU A 57 1.18 7.47 -4.83
CA GLU A 57 0.02 8.36 -5.05
C GLU A 57 0.32 9.83 -4.69
N PHE A 58 1.05 10.06 -3.59
CA PHE A 58 1.42 11.41 -3.15
C PHE A 58 2.68 11.92 -3.87
N LEU A 59 3.72 11.08 -4.00
CA LEU A 59 4.95 11.49 -4.68
C LEU A 59 4.74 11.86 -6.15
N ALA A 60 3.86 11.13 -6.85
CA ALA A 60 3.48 11.43 -8.22
C ALA A 60 2.67 12.72 -8.33
N ALA A 61 1.82 13.02 -7.35
CA ALA A 61 1.03 14.25 -7.32
C ALA A 61 1.90 15.49 -7.03
N ASP A 62 2.93 15.34 -6.20
CA ASP A 62 3.89 16.41 -5.89
C ASP A 62 4.87 16.68 -7.06
N GLY A 63 4.85 15.87 -8.12
CA GLY A 63 5.77 16.00 -9.27
C GLY A 63 7.22 15.62 -8.94
N SER A 64 7.46 15.09 -7.73
CA SER A 64 8.76 14.52 -7.38
C SER A 64 8.99 13.25 -8.22
N GLU A 65 10.09 13.23 -8.97
CA GLU A 65 10.52 11.97 -9.60
C GLU A 65 10.60 10.91 -8.50
N VAL A 66 9.82 9.86 -8.68
CA VAL A 66 10.10 8.58 -8.03
C VAL A 66 11.34 8.08 -8.74
N ARG A 67 12.50 8.66 -8.40
CA ARG A 67 13.77 8.18 -8.88
C ARG A 67 13.78 6.72 -8.51
N SER A 68 13.84 5.88 -9.53
CA SER A 68 14.12 4.45 -9.40
C SER A 68 15.33 4.36 -8.49
N ALA A 69 15.07 4.17 -7.20
CA ALA A 69 16.11 4.05 -6.22
C ALA A 69 16.65 2.67 -6.53
N ALA A 70 17.81 2.64 -7.21
CA ALA A 70 18.57 1.46 -7.60
C ALA A 70 18.21 0.30 -6.69
N GLY A 71 17.21 -0.47 -7.14
CA GLY A 71 16.71 -1.60 -6.38
C GLY A 71 17.75 -2.67 -6.54
N GLU A 72 18.10 -3.36 -5.46
CA GLU A 72 18.72 -4.67 -5.60
C GLU A 72 17.86 -5.53 -6.53
N SER A 73 18.47 -6.47 -7.23
CA SER A 73 17.87 -7.23 -8.35
C SER A 73 16.51 -7.89 -8.04
N HIS A 74 16.17 -8.05 -6.76
CA HIS A 74 14.93 -8.67 -6.27
C HIS A 74 14.01 -7.71 -5.51
N SER A 75 14.25 -6.40 -5.59
CA SER A 75 13.42 -5.41 -4.91
C SER A 75 12.16 -5.10 -5.71
N ASN A 76 10.98 -5.34 -5.12
CA ASN A 76 9.68 -4.95 -5.69
C ASN A 76 9.47 -3.41 -5.75
N ARG A 77 10.53 -2.61 -5.65
CA ARG A 77 10.49 -1.14 -5.69
C ARG A 77 10.90 -0.58 -7.05
N GLY A 78 11.73 -1.33 -7.78
CA GLY A 78 12.19 -0.95 -9.12
C GLY A 78 11.39 -1.57 -10.26
N ALA A 79 10.34 -2.35 -9.93
CA ALA A 79 9.43 -2.98 -10.88
C ALA A 79 8.17 -2.12 -11.08
#